data_AF-R7V1W1-F1
#
_entry.id   AF-R7V1W1-F1
#
_cell.length_a   1.000
_cell.length_b   1.000
_cell.length_c   1.000
_cell.angle_alpha   90.00
_cell.angle_beta   90.00
_cell.angle_gamma   90.00
#
_symmetry.space_group_name_H-M   'P 1'
#
loop_
_entity.id
_entity.type
_entity.pdbx_description
1 polymer ?
#
loop_
_entity_poly.entity_id
_entity_poly.type
_entity_poly.pdbx_seq_one_letter_code
_entity_poly.pdbx_strand_id
1 'polypeptide(L)'
;MHFNEIIPVVGGCGVYQISVLLYYIAFSMISLEGGLTNFVGGKMDHWCRIPALRNLTHEQQKYIGIPGSSGSFEKCQRFPLDYSNYTTQEFLNWNRSLMTDHISQSELINCDAGWVYDQSMWVSSIVSEWDLVCSDSWKVAMANTVYMAGWLVGALFVGPISDKFGRRRTIIACHVLRCVGGFICCYAPMYELFAFGRFFVGMFVAHGSLVVFVLIQEISAVKYRALFSSLGFASVSLFQVIVAAVAYAIRNHKLLLYTYTWPLLVAIPFLILGIDESPRWLVSKGRDEEAIEILGRILRINKGQDHVLPKNLNFKEVHELQKSETQASYLELFKTSSMRTKTLILGLCWFTVSLITYGLNMNAGRLPGSVFFNYMMFAAVDFPCRLLTIVVFAYMGRKYGNAMYIGCAGMLMLMCIPFLLNTGSSIKMDGLLLNTSFHVIDIELGATGLSVIGKGLVASAFVGLYSFTAELAPTSVRNVALSFGSACARIGGMAAPYVGGPLGDVWIGLPQVFFGFFGLLAGFLVFCLPETRGVTLPDSMVEADKLGEK
;
A
#
# COMPACT_ATOMS: atom_id res chain seq x y z
N MET A 1 -6.09 -40.85 11.36
CA MET A 1 -5.42 -39.92 10.43
C MET A 1 -5.28 -38.58 11.10
N HIS A 2 -4.09 -37.98 11.04
CA HIS A 2 -3.81 -36.63 11.55
C HIS A 2 -4.47 -35.56 10.68
N PHE A 3 -4.67 -34.35 11.19
CA PHE A 3 -5.36 -33.28 10.45
C PHE A 3 -4.67 -32.97 9.11
N ASN A 4 -3.34 -32.95 9.07
CA ASN A 4 -2.58 -32.74 7.82
C ASN A 4 -2.67 -33.91 6.83
N GLU A 5 -3.06 -35.10 7.27
CA GLU A 5 -3.31 -36.28 6.42
C GLU A 5 -4.76 -36.30 5.89
N ILE A 6 -5.70 -35.74 6.65
CA ILE A 6 -7.12 -35.66 6.28
C ILE A 6 -7.32 -34.70 5.10
N ILE A 7 -6.61 -33.57 5.06
CA ILE A 7 -6.77 -32.56 4.00
C ILE A 7 -6.44 -33.12 2.59
N PRO A 8 -5.33 -33.86 2.37
CA PRO A 8 -5.10 -34.57 1.12
C PRO A 8 -6.22 -35.56 0.75
N VAL A 9 -6.79 -36.27 1.73
CA VAL A 9 -7.87 -37.24 1.50
C VAL A 9 -9.13 -36.55 0.96
N VAL A 10 -9.46 -35.35 1.45
CA VAL A 10 -10.61 -34.56 0.96
C VAL A 10 -10.30 -33.74 -0.31
N GLY A 11 -9.09 -33.85 -0.86
CA GLY A 11 -8.66 -33.14 -2.07
C GLY A 11 -8.08 -31.76 -1.77
N GLY A 12 -6.88 -31.70 -1.18
CA GLY A 12 -6.26 -30.46 -0.68
C GLY A 12 -5.86 -29.39 -1.72
N CYS A 13 -6.25 -29.55 -2.98
CA CYS A 13 -6.21 -28.54 -4.06
C CYS A 13 -7.34 -28.83 -5.06
N GLY A 14 -8.54 -29.12 -4.55
CA GLY A 14 -9.71 -29.40 -5.37
C GLY A 14 -10.50 -28.15 -5.75
N VAL A 15 -11.63 -28.36 -6.42
CA VAL A 15 -12.53 -27.30 -6.86
C VAL A 15 -12.94 -26.41 -5.70
N TYR A 16 -13.22 -26.97 -4.52
CA TYR A 16 -13.62 -26.19 -3.35
C TYR A 16 -12.55 -25.16 -2.94
N GLN A 17 -11.29 -25.57 -2.79
CA GLN A 17 -10.20 -24.67 -2.39
C GLN A 17 -9.95 -23.60 -3.44
N ILE A 18 -10.00 -23.96 -4.73
CA ILE A 18 -9.86 -23.01 -5.83
C ILE A 18 -11.04 -22.03 -5.86
N SER A 19 -12.27 -22.50 -5.64
CA SER A 19 -13.45 -21.64 -5.54
C SER A 19 -13.33 -20.67 -4.37
N VAL A 20 -12.91 -21.12 -3.19
CA VAL A 20 -12.67 -20.23 -2.03
C VAL A 20 -11.55 -19.22 -2.33
N LEU A 21 -10.49 -19.62 -3.02
CA LEU A 21 -9.43 -18.70 -3.46
C LEU A 21 -9.96 -17.67 -4.47
N LEU A 22 -10.67 -18.09 -5.51
CA LEU A 22 -11.23 -17.19 -6.53
C LEU A 22 -12.25 -16.24 -5.92
N TYR A 23 -13.05 -16.75 -4.99
CA TYR A 23 -13.97 -15.99 -4.18
C TYR A 23 -13.19 -14.92 -3.40
N TYR A 24 -12.18 -15.31 -2.62
CA TYR A 24 -11.30 -14.36 -1.93
C TYR A 24 -10.68 -13.32 -2.86
N ILE A 25 -10.14 -13.76 -4.00
CA ILE A 25 -9.54 -12.92 -5.03
C ILE A 25 -10.56 -11.88 -5.48
N ALA A 26 -11.78 -12.30 -5.85
CA ALA A 26 -12.90 -11.44 -6.27
C ALA A 26 -13.33 -10.42 -5.19
N PHE A 27 -13.46 -10.83 -3.93
CA PHE A 27 -13.85 -9.91 -2.84
C PHE A 27 -12.72 -9.01 -2.37
N SER A 28 -11.48 -9.46 -2.54
CA SER A 28 -10.30 -8.62 -2.40
C SER A 28 -10.19 -7.57 -3.51
N MET A 29 -10.76 -7.80 -4.72
CA MET A 29 -10.81 -6.82 -5.82
C MET A 29 -11.57 -5.57 -5.43
N ILE A 30 -12.72 -5.77 -4.80
CA ILE A 30 -13.62 -4.71 -4.37
C ILE A 30 -12.99 -3.89 -3.21
N SER A 31 -11.93 -4.43 -2.61
CA SER A 31 -11.40 -4.07 -1.31
C SER A 31 -10.12 -3.22 -1.34
N LEU A 32 -9.81 -2.49 -2.41
CA LEU A 32 -8.51 -1.80 -2.54
C LEU A 32 -8.57 -0.29 -2.33
N GLU A 33 -8.83 0.04 -1.09
CA GLU A 33 -8.83 1.40 -0.53
C GLU A 33 -7.43 1.97 -0.34
N GLY A 34 -6.39 1.13 -0.23
CA GLY A 34 -5.03 1.57 0.08
C GLY A 34 -4.34 2.37 -1.04
N GLY A 35 -4.68 2.07 -2.31
CA GLY A 35 -4.24 2.86 -3.46
C GLY A 35 -5.23 3.97 -3.84
N LEU A 36 -6.47 3.89 -3.35
CA LEU A 36 -7.55 4.80 -3.70
C LEU A 36 -7.26 6.24 -3.28
N THR A 37 -6.62 6.44 -2.13
CA THR A 37 -6.30 7.80 -1.64
C THR A 37 -5.42 8.59 -2.61
N ASN A 38 -4.57 7.92 -3.40
CA ASN A 38 -3.74 8.61 -4.40
C ASN A 38 -4.56 9.31 -5.47
N PHE A 39 -5.70 8.71 -5.81
CA PHE A 39 -6.57 9.21 -6.87
C PHE A 39 -7.66 10.13 -6.30
N VAL A 40 -8.20 9.80 -5.12
CA VAL A 40 -9.18 10.63 -4.40
C VAL A 40 -8.56 11.95 -3.94
N GLY A 41 -7.30 11.92 -3.51
CA GLY A 41 -6.47 13.08 -3.14
C GLY A 41 -5.55 13.57 -4.25
N GLY A 42 -5.92 13.39 -5.51
CA GLY A 42 -5.15 13.86 -6.65
C GLY A 42 -4.79 15.34 -6.52
N LYS A 43 -3.50 15.68 -6.69
CA LYS A 43 -3.02 17.06 -6.63
C LYS A 43 -3.66 17.87 -7.75
N MET A 44 -4.34 18.95 -7.39
CA MET A 44 -4.93 19.91 -8.32
C MET A 44 -4.13 21.21 -8.28
N ASP A 45 -3.84 21.78 -9.46
CA ASP A 45 -3.29 23.13 -9.50
C ASP A 45 -4.34 24.14 -9.01
N HIS A 46 -3.89 25.18 -8.31
CA HIS A 46 -4.79 26.11 -7.63
C HIS A 46 -4.19 27.51 -7.51
N TRP A 47 -5.06 28.48 -7.29
CA TRP A 47 -4.72 29.88 -7.03
C TRP A 47 -5.79 30.55 -6.16
N CYS A 48 -5.49 31.74 -5.62
CA CYS A 48 -6.45 32.48 -4.81
C CYS A 48 -7.72 32.83 -5.61
N ARG A 49 -8.89 32.62 -5.00
CA ARG A 49 -10.15 33.12 -5.53
C ARG A 49 -10.25 34.63 -5.31
N ILE A 50 -10.50 35.37 -6.37
CA ILE A 50 -10.77 36.81 -6.33
C ILE A 50 -12.17 37.04 -6.89
N PRO A 51 -13.17 37.41 -6.07
CA PRO A 51 -14.57 37.51 -6.50
C PRO A 51 -14.80 38.40 -7.73
N ALA A 52 -14.08 39.53 -7.81
CA ALA A 52 -14.17 40.48 -8.92
C ALA A 52 -13.72 39.90 -10.27
N LEU A 53 -12.85 38.88 -10.27
CA LEU A 53 -12.29 38.27 -11.49
C LEU A 53 -13.03 37.00 -11.93
N ARG A 54 -14.14 36.63 -11.25
CA ARG A 54 -14.83 35.35 -11.46
C ARG A 54 -15.27 35.10 -12.91
N ASN A 55 -15.59 36.15 -13.65
CA ASN A 55 -16.08 36.06 -15.03
C ASN A 55 -14.96 36.06 -16.09
N LEU A 56 -13.69 36.19 -15.68
CA LEU A 56 -12.54 36.17 -16.57
C LEU A 56 -11.98 34.75 -16.74
N THR A 57 -11.17 34.54 -17.77
CA THR A 57 -10.51 33.24 -17.99
C THR A 57 -9.52 32.92 -16.86
N HIS A 58 -9.22 31.64 -16.65
CA HIS A 58 -8.27 31.23 -15.60
C HIS A 58 -6.88 31.87 -15.78
N GLU A 59 -6.43 32.04 -17.03
CA GLU A 59 -5.16 32.73 -17.32
C GLU A 59 -5.20 34.20 -16.93
N GLN A 60 -6.29 34.90 -17.24
CA GLN A 60 -6.47 36.30 -16.85
C GLN A 60 -6.55 36.45 -15.32
N GLN A 61 -7.27 35.56 -14.64
CA GLN A 61 -7.33 35.56 -13.17
C GLN A 61 -5.93 35.43 -12.54
N LYS A 62 -5.12 34.48 -13.03
CA LYS A 62 -3.74 34.30 -12.59
C LYS A 62 -2.88 35.53 -12.92
N TYR A 63 -2.98 36.06 -14.14
CA TYR A 63 -2.22 37.23 -14.58
C TYR A 63 -2.56 38.52 -13.81
N ILE A 64 -3.82 38.72 -13.41
CA ILE A 64 -4.23 39.93 -12.70
C ILE A 64 -4.00 39.79 -11.18
N GLY A 65 -4.31 38.61 -10.64
CA GLY A 65 -4.43 38.38 -9.21
C GLY A 65 -3.17 37.91 -8.50
N ILE A 66 -2.33 37.16 -9.20
CA ILE A 66 -1.40 36.23 -8.56
C ILE A 66 0.06 36.60 -8.87
N PRO A 67 0.93 36.78 -7.86
CA PRO A 67 2.35 37.04 -8.03
C PRO A 67 3.07 35.95 -8.83
N GLY A 68 4.15 36.31 -9.52
CA GLY A 68 4.96 35.40 -10.32
C GLY A 68 5.02 35.79 -11.80
N SER A 69 5.72 35.03 -12.63
CA SER A 69 5.93 35.35 -14.05
C SER A 69 5.76 34.13 -14.94
N SER A 70 5.11 34.32 -16.10
CA SER A 70 5.04 33.42 -17.27
C SER A 70 5.20 31.92 -16.96
N GLY A 71 4.24 31.36 -16.21
CA GLY A 71 4.15 29.92 -15.92
C GLY A 71 4.53 29.52 -14.48
N SER A 72 5.22 30.39 -13.73
CA SER A 72 5.51 30.18 -12.31
C SER A 72 4.76 31.20 -11.47
N PHE A 73 3.48 30.94 -11.24
CA PHE A 73 2.66 31.75 -10.34
C PHE A 73 2.73 31.21 -8.91
N GLU A 74 2.74 32.11 -7.94
CA GLU A 74 2.57 31.77 -6.53
C GLU A 74 1.21 31.09 -6.31
N LYS A 75 1.17 30.10 -5.42
CA LYS A 75 -0.06 29.31 -5.24
C LYS A 75 -0.91 29.79 -4.08
N CYS A 76 -0.28 30.35 -3.05
CA CYS A 76 -0.88 30.59 -1.74
C CYS A 76 -1.11 32.07 -1.40
N GLN A 77 -0.65 32.97 -2.26
CA GLN A 77 -0.67 34.41 -2.03
C GLN A 77 -1.18 35.16 -3.26
N ARG A 78 -1.77 36.34 -3.03
CA ARG A 78 -2.26 37.25 -4.06
C ARG A 78 -1.74 38.67 -3.82
N PHE A 79 -1.81 39.51 -4.85
CA PHE A 79 -1.52 40.92 -4.70
C PHE A 79 -2.53 41.61 -3.77
N PRO A 80 -2.08 42.61 -2.97
CA PRO A 80 -2.90 43.38 -2.05
C PRO A 80 -3.71 44.50 -2.72
N LEU A 81 -4.32 44.21 -3.88
CA LEU A 81 -5.14 45.18 -4.60
C LEU A 81 -6.62 45.06 -4.22
N ASP A 82 -7.32 46.19 -4.20
CA ASP A 82 -8.77 46.22 -4.09
C ASP A 82 -9.40 46.08 -5.49
N TYR A 83 -9.63 44.84 -5.87
CA TYR A 83 -10.20 44.49 -7.16
C TYR A 83 -11.65 44.98 -7.33
N SER A 84 -12.34 45.44 -6.29
CA SER A 84 -13.71 45.93 -6.41
C SER A 84 -13.82 47.30 -7.09
N ASN A 85 -12.71 48.06 -7.12
CA ASN A 85 -12.66 49.40 -7.72
C ASN A 85 -12.48 49.39 -9.24
N TYR A 86 -12.30 48.22 -9.85
CA TYR A 86 -12.02 48.09 -11.27
C TYR A 86 -13.19 47.47 -12.03
N THR A 87 -13.44 47.99 -13.22
CA THR A 87 -14.44 47.49 -14.15
C THR A 87 -13.90 46.34 -15.00
N THR A 88 -14.80 45.57 -15.61
CA THR A 88 -14.41 44.47 -16.51
C THR A 88 -13.53 44.93 -17.67
N GLN A 89 -13.76 46.14 -18.21
CA GLN A 89 -12.96 46.68 -19.31
C GLN A 89 -11.53 47.01 -18.87
N GLU A 90 -11.35 47.48 -17.63
CA GLU A 90 -10.02 47.75 -17.06
C GLU A 90 -9.25 46.46 -16.78
N PHE A 91 -9.93 45.38 -16.39
CA PHE A 91 -9.29 44.06 -16.30
C PHE A 91 -8.83 43.52 -17.66
N LEU A 92 -9.55 43.78 -18.75
CA LEU A 92 -9.15 43.34 -20.08
C LEU A 92 -7.91 44.10 -20.59
N ASN A 93 -7.73 45.35 -20.16
CA ASN A 93 -6.58 46.20 -20.48
C ASN A 93 -5.54 46.25 -19.33
N TRP A 94 -5.52 45.21 -18.48
CA TRP A 94 -4.71 45.20 -17.27
C TRP A 94 -3.21 45.25 -17.59
N ASN A 95 -2.54 46.31 -17.15
CA ASN A 95 -1.09 46.40 -17.24
C ASN A 95 -0.44 46.00 -15.91
N ARG A 96 0.03 44.76 -15.84
CA ARG A 96 0.56 44.17 -14.60
C ARG A 96 1.73 44.99 -14.02
N SER A 97 2.72 45.36 -14.82
CA SER A 97 3.92 46.06 -14.31
C SER A 97 3.55 47.36 -13.60
N LEU A 98 2.71 48.17 -14.23
CA LEU A 98 2.21 49.41 -13.63
C LEU A 98 1.48 49.19 -12.30
N MET A 99 0.68 48.12 -12.23
CA MET A 99 -0.19 47.86 -11.07
C MET A 99 0.52 47.12 -9.93
N THR A 100 1.64 46.44 -10.18
CA THR A 100 2.24 45.53 -9.18
C THR A 100 3.74 45.73 -8.93
N ASP A 101 4.48 46.45 -9.76
CA ASP A 101 5.95 46.58 -9.60
C ASP A 101 6.36 47.32 -8.32
N HIS A 102 5.46 48.12 -7.75
CA HIS A 102 5.68 48.82 -6.48
C HIS A 102 5.40 47.94 -5.25
N ILE A 103 4.84 46.74 -5.44
CA ILE A 103 4.42 45.84 -4.36
C ILE A 103 5.57 44.91 -4.02
N SER A 104 6.02 44.97 -2.78
CA SER A 104 7.04 44.08 -2.24
C SER A 104 6.47 42.71 -1.86
N GLN A 105 7.32 41.67 -1.79
CA GLN A 105 6.88 40.33 -1.35
C GLN A 105 6.29 40.32 0.06
N SER A 106 6.74 41.22 0.96
CA SER A 106 6.22 41.35 2.32
C SER A 106 4.79 41.89 2.39
N GLU A 107 4.31 42.54 1.32
CA GLU A 107 2.96 43.11 1.25
C GLU A 107 1.94 42.14 0.64
N LEU A 108 2.39 40.95 0.21
CA LEU A 108 1.49 39.93 -0.33
C LEU A 108 0.54 39.41 0.74
N ILE A 109 -0.71 39.21 0.34
CA ILE A 109 -1.74 38.69 1.24
C ILE A 109 -1.94 37.21 0.97
N ASN A 110 -2.09 36.42 2.04
CA ASN A 110 -2.59 35.05 1.92
C ASN A 110 -3.99 35.06 1.32
N CYS A 111 -4.35 34.00 0.58
CA CYS A 111 -5.69 33.89 0.02
C CYS A 111 -6.75 33.92 1.14
N ASP A 112 -7.66 34.89 1.04
CA ASP A 112 -8.66 35.22 2.05
C ASP A 112 -10.10 34.88 1.60
N ALA A 113 -10.35 34.82 0.30
CA ALA A 113 -11.67 34.50 -0.28
C ALA A 113 -11.78 33.07 -0.84
N GLY A 114 -10.91 32.16 -0.40
CA GLY A 114 -10.86 30.75 -0.83
C GLY A 114 -10.05 30.53 -2.11
N TRP A 115 -10.35 29.43 -2.82
CA TRP A 115 -9.50 28.92 -3.91
C TRP A 115 -10.26 28.68 -5.22
N VAL A 116 -9.50 28.71 -6.32
CA VAL A 116 -9.92 28.21 -7.63
C VAL A 116 -8.97 27.09 -8.02
N TYR A 117 -9.53 26.00 -8.54
CA TYR A 117 -8.81 24.78 -8.89
C TYR A 117 -8.86 24.52 -10.39
N ASP A 118 -7.74 24.09 -10.96
CA ASP A 118 -7.72 23.57 -12.33
C ASP A 118 -8.37 22.18 -12.39
N GLN A 119 -9.41 22.06 -13.21
CA GLN A 119 -10.20 20.85 -13.39
C GLN A 119 -9.83 20.04 -14.64
N SER A 120 -8.72 20.39 -15.32
CA SER A 120 -8.26 19.71 -16.53
C SER A 120 -7.93 18.23 -16.31
N MET A 121 -7.20 17.91 -15.22
CA MET A 121 -6.81 16.55 -14.86
C MET A 121 -7.84 15.86 -13.96
N TRP A 122 -8.40 16.58 -12.99
CA TRP A 122 -9.35 16.05 -12.00
C TRP A 122 -10.62 16.88 -12.03
N VAL A 123 -11.80 16.25 -12.07
CA VAL A 123 -13.05 17.00 -11.97
C VAL A 123 -13.25 17.52 -10.55
N SER A 124 -12.88 16.71 -9.57
CA SER A 124 -12.92 17.06 -8.15
C SER A 124 -12.03 16.11 -7.35
N SER A 125 -11.46 16.60 -6.26
CA SER A 125 -10.68 15.82 -5.28
C SER A 125 -11.03 16.23 -3.84
N ILE A 126 -10.58 15.44 -2.87
CA ILE A 126 -10.65 15.85 -1.45
C ILE A 126 -9.85 17.13 -1.17
N VAL A 127 -8.89 17.47 -2.04
CA VAL A 127 -8.15 18.73 -1.96
C VAL A 127 -9.08 19.90 -2.25
N SER A 128 -9.88 19.81 -3.32
CA SER A 128 -10.82 20.86 -3.72
C SER A 128 -12.10 20.90 -2.88
N GLU A 129 -12.45 19.81 -2.18
CA GLU A 129 -13.66 19.77 -1.35
C GLU A 129 -13.45 20.44 0.02
N TRP A 130 -12.28 20.26 0.63
CA TRP A 130 -11.96 20.82 1.95
C TRP A 130 -10.78 21.79 1.94
N ASP A 131 -10.46 22.34 0.77
CA ASP A 131 -9.41 23.34 0.58
C ASP A 131 -8.05 22.93 1.18
N LEU A 132 -7.63 21.67 0.97
CA LEU A 132 -6.42 21.08 1.56
C LEU A 132 -5.14 21.50 0.82
N VAL A 133 -4.92 22.80 0.73
CA VAL A 133 -3.76 23.40 0.05
C VAL A 133 -2.96 24.26 1.02
N CYS A 134 -1.76 24.69 0.61
CA CYS A 134 -0.92 25.60 1.40
C CYS A 134 -0.67 25.09 2.83
N SER A 135 -1.13 25.81 3.87
CA SER A 135 -1.00 25.42 5.27
C SER A 135 -1.63 24.07 5.61
N ASP A 136 -2.64 23.65 4.85
CA ASP A 136 -3.39 22.41 5.07
C ASP A 136 -3.00 21.28 4.10
N SER A 137 -2.02 21.50 3.22
CA SER A 137 -1.56 20.51 2.22
C SER A 137 -1.12 19.17 2.83
N TRP A 138 -0.54 19.19 4.04
CA TRP A 138 -0.10 18.00 4.76
C TRP A 138 -1.26 17.06 5.14
N LYS A 139 -2.50 17.56 5.23
CA LYS A 139 -3.68 16.74 5.55
C LYS A 139 -3.95 15.68 4.47
N VAL A 140 -3.62 15.95 3.21
CA VAL A 140 -3.73 14.95 2.13
C VAL A 140 -2.84 13.73 2.42
N ALA A 141 -1.61 13.97 2.88
CA ALA A 141 -0.69 12.92 3.32
C ALA A 141 -1.21 12.21 4.58
N MET A 142 -1.74 12.98 5.54
CA MET A 142 -2.30 12.45 6.78
C MET A 142 -3.44 11.44 6.54
N ALA A 143 -4.31 11.65 5.56
CA ALA A 143 -5.38 10.69 5.25
C ALA A 143 -4.85 9.27 4.95
N ASN A 144 -3.70 9.16 4.28
CA ASN A 144 -3.02 7.88 4.06
C ASN A 144 -2.35 7.34 5.32
N THR A 145 -1.69 8.21 6.09
CA THR A 145 -1.07 7.83 7.36
C THR A 145 -2.10 7.27 8.35
N VAL A 146 -3.26 7.90 8.44
CA VAL A 146 -4.39 7.47 9.29
C VAL A 146 -4.95 6.12 8.82
N TYR A 147 -5.06 5.90 7.51
CA TYR A 147 -5.41 4.58 6.96
C TYR A 147 -4.38 3.51 7.36
N MET A 148 -3.08 3.80 7.27
CA MET A 148 -2.01 2.86 7.66
C MET A 148 -1.96 2.61 9.18
N ALA A 149 -2.27 3.63 9.98
CA ALA A 149 -2.44 3.49 11.42
C ALA A 149 -3.63 2.58 11.76
N GLY A 150 -4.74 2.75 11.04
CA GLY A 150 -5.88 1.84 11.09
C GLY A 150 -5.43 0.41 10.80
N TRP A 151 -4.70 0.19 9.70
CA TRP A 151 -4.16 -1.13 9.34
C TRP A 151 -3.32 -1.74 10.46
N LEU A 152 -2.45 -0.96 11.10
CA LEU A 152 -1.59 -1.40 12.20
C LEU A 152 -2.35 -1.73 13.49
N VAL A 153 -3.41 -1.00 13.82
CA VAL A 153 -4.30 -1.31 14.96
C VAL A 153 -5.10 -2.57 14.64
N GLY A 154 -5.57 -2.64 13.40
CA GLY A 154 -5.84 -3.93 12.80
C GLY A 154 -4.65 -4.85 12.77
N ALA A 155 -4.67 -6.06 12.25
CA ALA A 155 -3.53 -6.98 12.43
C ALA A 155 -3.19 -7.35 13.91
N LEU A 156 -2.98 -6.41 14.84
CA LEU A 156 -2.78 -6.64 16.27
C LEU A 156 -4.02 -7.25 16.95
N PHE A 157 -5.22 -6.67 16.73
CA PHE A 157 -6.40 -7.11 17.49
C PHE A 157 -7.14 -8.31 16.88
N VAL A 158 -7.07 -8.52 15.56
CA VAL A 158 -8.00 -9.46 14.91
C VAL A 158 -7.50 -10.85 14.58
N GLY A 159 -6.19 -11.10 14.63
CA GLY A 159 -5.73 -12.48 14.81
C GLY A 159 -6.41 -13.12 16.04
N PRO A 160 -6.24 -12.52 17.25
CA PRO A 160 -6.88 -13.02 18.47
C PRO A 160 -8.41 -13.11 18.40
N ILE A 161 -9.08 -12.13 17.80
CA ILE A 161 -10.55 -12.15 17.63
C ILE A 161 -10.95 -13.30 16.69
N SER A 162 -10.21 -13.53 15.61
CA SER A 162 -10.44 -14.64 14.68
C SER A 162 -10.25 -16.00 15.35
N ASP A 163 -9.21 -16.15 16.17
CA ASP A 163 -8.97 -17.38 16.93
C ASP A 163 -10.04 -17.60 18.01
N LYS A 164 -10.63 -16.53 18.55
CA LYS A 164 -11.70 -16.61 19.55
C LYS A 164 -13.08 -16.92 18.95
N PHE A 165 -13.46 -16.21 17.89
CA PHE A 165 -14.82 -16.22 17.35
C PHE A 165 -15.00 -17.00 16.04
N GLY A 166 -13.91 -17.43 15.40
CA GLY A 166 -13.92 -18.19 14.15
C GLY A 166 -13.52 -17.34 12.94
N ARG A 167 -13.03 -18.01 11.89
CA ARG A 167 -12.56 -17.37 10.66
C ARG A 167 -13.72 -16.73 9.92
N ARG A 168 -14.79 -17.49 9.67
CA ARG A 168 -15.95 -17.06 8.86
C ARG A 168 -16.63 -15.84 9.45
N ARG A 169 -16.98 -15.88 10.75
CA ARG A 169 -17.66 -14.77 11.43
C ARG A 169 -16.82 -13.50 11.43
N THR A 170 -15.51 -13.64 11.66
CA THR A 170 -14.59 -12.52 11.68
C THR A 170 -14.43 -11.88 10.30
N ILE A 171 -14.32 -12.68 9.23
CA ILE A 171 -14.26 -12.17 7.84
C ILE A 171 -15.51 -11.34 7.53
N ILE A 172 -16.70 -11.88 7.80
CA ILE A 172 -17.97 -11.19 7.53
C ILE A 172 -18.08 -9.90 8.34
N ALA A 173 -17.79 -9.95 9.65
CA ALA A 173 -17.83 -8.77 10.51
C ALA A 173 -16.87 -7.68 10.05
N CYS A 174 -15.62 -8.04 9.72
CA CYS A 174 -14.65 -7.09 9.19
C CYS A 174 -15.12 -6.47 7.88
N HIS A 175 -15.69 -7.27 6.98
CA HIS A 175 -16.21 -6.77 5.71
C HIS A 175 -17.37 -5.79 5.88
N VAL A 176 -18.31 -6.10 6.78
CA VAL A 176 -19.43 -5.20 7.12
C VAL A 176 -18.93 -3.89 7.72
N LEU A 177 -18.05 -3.96 8.73
CA LEU A 177 -17.50 -2.77 9.39
C LEU A 177 -16.67 -1.91 8.43
N ARG A 178 -15.94 -2.56 7.53
CA ARG A 178 -15.26 -1.88 6.43
C ARG A 178 -16.24 -1.12 5.51
N CYS A 179 -17.39 -1.71 5.15
CA CYS A 179 -18.41 -1.03 4.34
C CYS A 179 -18.89 0.24 5.05
N VAL A 180 -19.12 0.17 6.36
CA VAL A 180 -19.49 1.34 7.17
C VAL A 180 -18.43 2.44 7.05
N GLY A 181 -17.15 2.09 7.19
CA GLY A 181 -16.05 3.05 6.99
C GLY A 181 -16.00 3.67 5.60
N GLY A 182 -16.27 2.89 4.54
CA GLY A 182 -16.33 3.39 3.17
C GLY A 182 -17.48 4.39 2.95
N PHE A 183 -18.66 4.10 3.50
CA PHE A 183 -19.79 5.03 3.46
C PHE A 183 -19.55 6.30 4.29
N ILE A 184 -18.86 6.20 5.43
CA ILE A 184 -18.40 7.38 6.18
C ILE A 184 -17.52 8.25 5.28
N CYS A 185 -16.60 7.66 4.52
CA CYS A 185 -15.75 8.42 3.58
C CYS A 185 -16.57 9.07 2.45
N CYS A 186 -17.57 8.37 1.90
CA CYS A 186 -18.40 8.87 0.80
C CYS A 186 -19.26 10.08 1.19
N TYR A 187 -19.78 10.09 2.42
CA TYR A 187 -20.73 11.08 2.91
C TYR A 187 -20.16 12.04 3.96
N ALA A 188 -18.84 12.07 4.13
CA ALA A 188 -18.19 12.95 5.08
C ALA A 188 -18.45 14.43 4.71
N PRO A 189 -19.03 15.26 5.60
CA PRO A 189 -19.21 16.68 5.36
C PRO A 189 -17.94 17.48 5.68
N MET A 190 -17.02 16.89 6.44
CA MET A 190 -15.77 17.51 6.90
C MET A 190 -14.62 16.51 6.82
N TYR A 191 -13.40 17.04 6.67
CA TYR A 191 -12.18 16.25 6.50
C TYR A 191 -11.92 15.28 7.68
N GLU A 192 -12.21 15.67 8.91
CA GLU A 192 -11.96 14.85 10.10
C GLU A 192 -12.80 13.58 10.09
N LEU A 193 -14.07 13.68 9.65
CA LEU A 193 -14.94 12.52 9.52
C LEU A 193 -14.47 11.61 8.38
N PHE A 194 -13.99 12.19 7.28
CA PHE A 194 -13.36 11.43 6.20
C PHE A 194 -12.12 10.68 6.72
N ALA A 195 -11.21 11.36 7.42
CA ALA A 195 -10.02 10.74 8.00
C ALA A 195 -10.36 9.63 9.00
N PHE A 196 -11.41 9.82 9.83
CA PHE A 196 -11.92 8.75 10.70
C PHE A 196 -12.45 7.56 9.89
N GLY A 197 -13.20 7.81 8.81
CA GLY A 197 -13.61 6.77 7.87
C GLY A 197 -12.41 6.01 7.30
N ARG A 198 -11.35 6.71 6.90
CA ARG A 198 -10.09 6.11 6.40
C ARG A 198 -9.43 5.22 7.45
N PHE A 199 -9.36 5.67 8.71
CA PHE A 199 -8.86 4.86 9.83
C PHE A 199 -9.68 3.57 9.98
N PHE A 200 -11.00 3.70 9.99
CA PHE A 200 -11.93 2.60 10.19
C PHE A 200 -11.84 1.57 9.05
N VAL A 201 -11.80 2.04 7.81
CA VAL A 201 -11.55 1.19 6.64
C VAL A 201 -10.21 0.48 6.77
N GLY A 202 -9.13 1.23 7.05
CA GLY A 202 -7.78 0.70 7.18
C GLY A 202 -7.67 -0.41 8.23
N MET A 203 -8.34 -0.22 9.38
CA MET A 203 -8.48 -1.23 10.43
C MET A 203 -9.01 -2.53 9.84
N PHE A 204 -10.24 -2.55 9.33
CA PHE A 204 -10.85 -3.81 8.92
C PHE A 204 -10.32 -4.40 7.61
N VAL A 205 -9.70 -3.61 6.72
CA VAL A 205 -9.01 -4.12 5.51
C VAL A 205 -7.92 -5.13 5.88
N ALA A 206 -7.05 -4.76 6.81
CA ALA A 206 -5.90 -5.58 7.21
C ALA A 206 -6.32 -6.99 7.65
N HIS A 207 -7.49 -7.08 8.27
CA HIS A 207 -7.99 -8.28 8.89
C HIS A 207 -8.64 -9.23 7.91
N GLY A 208 -9.48 -8.70 7.00
CA GLY A 208 -10.15 -9.50 5.99
C GLY A 208 -9.13 -10.28 5.16
N SER A 209 -8.04 -9.64 4.74
CA SER A 209 -6.99 -10.29 3.98
C SER A 209 -6.20 -11.34 4.77
N LEU A 210 -5.85 -11.06 6.03
CA LEU A 210 -5.08 -12.00 6.86
C LEU A 210 -5.91 -13.22 7.28
N VAL A 211 -7.16 -13.03 7.70
CA VAL A 211 -8.01 -14.13 8.17
C VAL A 211 -8.41 -15.04 7.01
N VAL A 212 -8.70 -14.49 5.82
CA VAL A 212 -8.99 -15.33 4.65
C VAL A 212 -7.74 -16.09 4.20
N PHE A 213 -6.56 -15.45 4.25
CA PHE A 213 -5.31 -16.14 4.00
C PHE A 213 -5.15 -17.36 4.92
N VAL A 214 -5.35 -17.18 6.24
CA VAL A 214 -5.29 -18.27 7.22
C VAL A 214 -6.33 -19.36 6.91
N LEU A 215 -7.58 -18.98 6.58
CA LEU A 215 -8.62 -19.93 6.22
C LEU A 215 -8.21 -20.80 5.03
N ILE A 216 -7.67 -20.19 3.95
CA ILE A 216 -7.20 -20.93 2.77
C ILE A 216 -6.09 -21.91 3.15
N GLN A 217 -5.17 -21.51 4.04
CA GLN A 217 -4.09 -22.37 4.52
C GLN A 217 -4.62 -23.55 5.35
N GLU A 218 -5.65 -23.32 6.16
CA GLU A 218 -6.27 -24.32 7.03
C GLU A 218 -7.07 -25.38 6.23
N ILE A 219 -7.63 -25.03 5.07
CA ILE A 219 -8.40 -25.95 4.20
C ILE A 219 -7.57 -26.59 3.07
N SER A 220 -6.32 -26.16 2.87
CA SER A 220 -5.44 -26.60 1.78
C SER A 220 -4.33 -27.54 2.27
N ALA A 221 -3.94 -28.49 1.41
CA ALA A 221 -2.86 -29.41 1.73
C ALA A 221 -1.51 -28.67 1.75
N VAL A 222 -0.62 -29.10 2.63
CA VAL A 222 0.70 -28.48 2.88
C VAL A 222 1.48 -28.23 1.60
N LYS A 223 1.43 -29.17 0.63
CA LYS A 223 2.11 -29.06 -0.67
C LYS A 223 1.69 -27.83 -1.49
N TYR A 224 0.43 -27.39 -1.39
CA TYR A 224 -0.13 -26.31 -2.22
C TYR A 224 -0.23 -24.97 -1.49
N ARG A 225 0.02 -24.96 -0.18
CA ARG A 225 -0.04 -23.76 0.66
C ARG A 225 0.80 -22.60 0.12
N ALA A 226 2.03 -22.87 -0.32
CA ALA A 226 2.90 -21.85 -0.90
C ALA A 226 2.35 -21.29 -2.21
N LEU A 227 1.75 -22.13 -3.06
CA LEU A 227 1.13 -21.69 -4.32
C LEU A 227 -0.07 -20.78 -4.05
N PHE A 228 -1.00 -21.20 -3.17
CA PHE A 228 -2.17 -20.40 -2.80
C PHE A 228 -1.77 -19.06 -2.18
N SER A 229 -0.74 -19.05 -1.32
CA SER A 229 -0.17 -17.81 -0.78
C SER A 229 0.31 -16.87 -1.87
N SER A 230 1.14 -17.38 -2.79
CA SER A 230 1.70 -16.59 -3.87
C SER A 230 0.63 -16.03 -4.79
N LEU A 231 -0.37 -16.84 -5.15
CA LEU A 231 -1.51 -16.39 -5.98
C LEU A 231 -2.32 -15.31 -5.28
N GLY A 232 -2.60 -15.44 -3.98
CA GLY A 232 -3.31 -14.43 -3.20
C GLY A 232 -2.53 -13.11 -3.06
N PHE A 233 -1.20 -13.14 -2.99
CA PHE A 233 -0.39 -11.92 -3.02
C PHE A 233 -0.26 -11.32 -4.41
N ALA A 234 -0.19 -12.16 -5.44
CA ALA A 234 -0.06 -11.73 -6.82
C ALA A 234 -1.35 -11.09 -7.35
N SER A 235 -2.51 -11.55 -6.89
CA SER A 235 -3.80 -10.93 -7.22
C SER A 235 -3.87 -9.47 -6.78
N VAL A 236 -3.26 -9.10 -5.64
CA VAL A 236 -3.19 -7.70 -5.17
C VAL A 236 -2.55 -6.79 -6.23
N SER A 237 -1.49 -7.23 -6.90
CA SER A 237 -0.79 -6.47 -7.95
C SER A 237 -1.68 -6.27 -9.19
N LEU A 238 -2.35 -7.34 -9.65
CA LEU A 238 -3.31 -7.26 -10.76
C LEU A 238 -4.43 -6.24 -10.46
N PHE A 239 -4.85 -6.16 -9.20
CA PHE A 239 -5.91 -5.25 -8.83
C PHE A 239 -5.46 -3.80 -8.69
N GLN A 240 -4.22 -3.55 -8.28
CA GLN A 240 -3.67 -2.19 -8.32
C GLN A 240 -3.64 -1.61 -9.73
N VAL A 241 -3.43 -2.45 -10.76
CA VAL A 241 -3.59 -2.07 -12.18
C VAL A 241 -5.03 -1.65 -12.48
N ILE A 242 -6.02 -2.45 -12.04
CA ILE A 242 -7.44 -2.13 -12.24
C ILE A 242 -7.82 -0.82 -11.55
N VAL A 243 -7.31 -0.56 -10.33
CA VAL A 243 -7.59 0.68 -9.61
C VAL A 243 -7.13 1.91 -10.41
N ALA A 244 -5.93 1.86 -10.99
CA ALA A 244 -5.43 2.94 -11.84
C ALA A 244 -6.27 3.13 -13.11
N ALA A 245 -6.71 2.03 -13.74
CA ALA A 245 -7.56 2.08 -14.93
C ALA A 245 -8.94 2.70 -14.62
N VAL A 246 -9.57 2.30 -13.51
CA VAL A 246 -10.85 2.87 -13.06
C VAL A 246 -10.69 4.34 -12.69
N ALA A 247 -9.60 4.71 -11.98
CA ALA A 247 -9.31 6.09 -11.64
C ALA A 247 -9.07 6.98 -12.87
N TYR A 248 -8.48 6.43 -13.94
CA TYR A 248 -8.31 7.13 -15.21
C TYR A 248 -9.66 7.46 -15.86
N ALA A 249 -10.61 6.53 -15.80
CA ALA A 249 -11.96 6.68 -16.32
C ALA A 249 -12.85 7.57 -15.43
N ILE A 250 -12.69 7.49 -14.11
CA ILE A 250 -13.50 8.20 -13.11
C ILE A 250 -12.63 9.19 -12.35
N ARG A 251 -12.59 10.43 -12.83
CA ARG A 251 -11.75 11.53 -12.29
C ARG A 251 -12.47 12.42 -11.26
N ASN A 252 -13.68 12.01 -10.84
CA ASN A 252 -14.43 12.64 -9.76
C ASN A 252 -14.27 11.77 -8.50
N HIS A 253 -13.68 12.32 -7.45
CA HIS A 253 -13.34 11.56 -6.25
C HIS A 253 -14.55 10.95 -5.53
N LYS A 254 -15.73 11.61 -5.50
CA LYS A 254 -16.94 11.03 -4.87
C LYS A 254 -17.46 9.85 -5.68
N LEU A 255 -17.56 10.03 -7.00
CA LEU A 255 -17.97 8.94 -7.89
C LEU A 255 -17.00 7.76 -7.76
N LEU A 256 -15.70 8.04 -7.67
CA LEU A 256 -14.68 7.03 -7.46
C LEU A 256 -14.89 6.30 -6.11
N LEU A 257 -15.09 7.01 -5.01
CA LEU A 257 -15.40 6.43 -3.69
C LEU A 257 -16.66 5.55 -3.73
N TYR A 258 -17.72 6.00 -4.42
CA TYR A 258 -18.94 5.20 -4.62
C TYR A 258 -18.67 3.92 -5.42
N THR A 259 -17.90 4.00 -6.50
CA THR A 259 -17.55 2.84 -7.34
C THR A 259 -16.85 1.74 -6.54
N TYR A 260 -16.06 2.09 -5.52
CA TYR A 260 -15.42 1.10 -4.64
C TYR A 260 -16.30 0.67 -3.48
N THR A 261 -17.10 1.57 -2.90
CA THR A 261 -17.87 1.27 -1.68
C THR A 261 -19.11 0.42 -1.97
N TRP A 262 -19.84 0.70 -3.06
CA TRP A 262 -21.09 -0.01 -3.36
C TRP A 262 -20.92 -1.51 -3.62
N PRO A 263 -19.91 -1.97 -4.39
CA PRO A 263 -19.74 -3.41 -4.57
C PRO A 263 -19.32 -4.11 -3.27
N LEU A 264 -18.73 -3.40 -2.27
CA LEU A 264 -18.45 -3.99 -0.95
C LEU A 264 -19.76 -4.37 -0.24
N LEU A 265 -20.78 -3.52 -0.36
CA LEU A 265 -22.09 -3.79 0.22
C LEU A 265 -22.78 -4.97 -0.49
N VAL A 266 -22.76 -4.96 -1.83
CA VAL A 266 -23.35 -6.03 -2.66
C VAL A 266 -22.69 -7.38 -2.40
N ALA A 267 -21.41 -7.38 -2.01
CA ALA A 267 -20.67 -8.59 -1.67
C ALA A 267 -21.15 -9.34 -0.43
N ILE A 268 -21.80 -8.67 0.54
CA ILE A 268 -22.10 -9.24 1.85
C ILE A 268 -22.93 -10.54 1.79
N PRO A 269 -24.06 -10.60 1.05
CA PRO A 269 -24.87 -11.82 0.99
C PRO A 269 -24.09 -12.99 0.39
N PHE A 270 -23.26 -12.73 -0.62
CA PHE A 270 -22.40 -13.75 -1.20
C PHE A 270 -21.41 -14.27 -0.15
N LEU A 271 -20.82 -13.39 0.68
CA LEU A 271 -19.80 -13.79 1.67
C LEU A 271 -20.42 -14.69 2.73
N ILE A 272 -21.64 -14.38 3.13
CA ILE A 272 -22.40 -15.17 4.11
C ILE A 272 -22.70 -16.57 3.55
N LEU A 273 -23.05 -16.69 2.26
CA LEU A 273 -23.45 -17.96 1.64
C LEU A 273 -22.27 -18.79 1.11
N GLY A 274 -21.17 -18.16 0.72
CA GLY A 274 -20.08 -18.78 -0.03
C GLY A 274 -18.88 -19.27 0.81
N ILE A 275 -18.77 -18.86 2.07
CA ILE A 275 -17.64 -19.21 2.94
C ILE A 275 -18.12 -20.09 4.09
N ASP A 276 -17.53 -21.28 4.22
CA ASP A 276 -17.68 -22.15 5.39
C ASP A 276 -16.65 -21.80 6.48
N GLU A 277 -16.90 -22.24 7.72
CA GLU A 277 -15.95 -22.09 8.82
C GLU A 277 -14.74 -23.03 8.65
N SER A 278 -13.61 -22.67 9.24
CA SER A 278 -12.41 -23.51 9.22
C SER A 278 -12.63 -24.82 9.99
N PRO A 279 -12.49 -26.00 9.33
CA PRO A 279 -12.57 -27.27 10.04
C PRO A 279 -11.50 -27.41 11.11
N ARG A 280 -10.31 -26.82 10.88
CA ARG A 280 -9.21 -26.85 11.84
C ARG A 280 -9.54 -26.07 13.10
N TRP A 281 -10.11 -24.88 12.94
CA TRP A 281 -10.55 -24.04 14.05
C TRP A 281 -11.70 -24.69 14.83
N LEU A 282 -12.66 -25.31 14.14
CA LEU A 282 -13.76 -26.03 14.78
C LEU A 282 -13.26 -27.16 15.68
N VAL A 283 -12.36 -27.99 15.17
CA VAL A 283 -11.68 -29.04 15.97
C VAL A 283 -10.97 -28.41 17.17
N SER A 284 -10.22 -27.32 16.98
CA SER A 284 -9.54 -26.65 18.08
C SER A 284 -10.51 -26.20 19.20
N LYS A 285 -11.74 -25.82 18.86
CA LYS A 285 -12.80 -25.49 19.83
C LYS A 285 -13.57 -26.71 20.37
N GLY A 286 -13.17 -27.94 20.03
CA GLY A 286 -13.84 -29.18 20.43
C GLY A 286 -15.17 -29.41 19.71
N ARG A 287 -15.41 -28.73 18.58
CA ARG A 287 -16.63 -28.85 17.75
C ARG A 287 -16.40 -29.82 16.60
N ASP A 288 -16.07 -31.05 16.95
CA ASP A 288 -15.59 -32.07 16.00
C ASP A 288 -16.66 -32.49 14.99
N GLU A 289 -17.92 -32.57 15.42
CA GLU A 289 -19.06 -32.96 14.56
C GLU A 289 -19.26 -32.00 13.39
N GLU A 290 -19.21 -30.70 13.66
CA GLU A 290 -19.32 -29.66 12.63
C GLU A 290 -18.11 -29.67 11.68
N ALA A 291 -16.91 -29.94 12.20
CA ALA A 291 -15.71 -30.07 11.38
C ALA A 291 -15.83 -31.25 10.40
N ILE A 292 -16.36 -32.39 10.87
CA ILE A 292 -16.62 -33.58 10.06
C ILE A 292 -17.64 -33.27 8.96
N GLU A 293 -18.72 -32.54 9.27
CA GLU A 293 -19.72 -32.15 8.28
C GLU A 293 -19.10 -31.33 7.15
N ILE A 294 -18.32 -30.29 7.49
CA ILE A 294 -17.65 -29.43 6.50
C ILE A 294 -16.64 -30.22 5.70
N LEU A 295 -15.79 -31.03 6.34
CA LEU A 295 -14.84 -31.90 5.63
C LEU A 295 -15.55 -32.87 4.66
N GLY A 296 -16.73 -33.35 5.03
CA GLY A 296 -17.56 -34.22 4.20
C GLY A 296 -18.14 -33.48 3.01
N ARG A 297 -18.51 -32.20 3.17
CA ARG A 297 -18.91 -31.33 2.07
C ARG A 297 -17.75 -31.07 1.11
N ILE A 298 -16.56 -30.74 1.63
CA ILE A 298 -15.34 -30.52 0.83
C ILE A 298 -15.01 -31.77 0.01
N LEU A 299 -15.05 -32.95 0.64
CA LEU A 299 -14.82 -34.23 -0.03
C LEU A 299 -15.79 -34.45 -1.20
N ARG A 300 -17.09 -34.20 -0.97
CA ARG A 300 -18.13 -34.37 -2.00
C ARG A 300 -17.97 -33.41 -3.18
N ILE A 301 -17.60 -32.16 -2.91
CA ILE A 301 -17.34 -31.16 -3.97
C ILE A 301 -16.10 -31.54 -4.78
N ASN A 302 -15.06 -32.03 -4.12
CA ASN A 302 -13.78 -32.30 -4.77
C ASN A 302 -13.72 -33.65 -5.48
N LYS A 303 -14.41 -34.68 -4.98
CA LYS A 303 -14.30 -36.06 -5.47
C LYS A 303 -15.64 -36.70 -5.89
N GLY A 304 -16.76 -36.01 -5.72
CA GLY A 304 -18.09 -36.51 -6.07
C GLY A 304 -18.91 -36.99 -4.87
N GLN A 305 -20.24 -37.02 -5.03
CA GLN A 305 -21.22 -37.21 -3.95
C GLN A 305 -21.13 -38.56 -3.23
N ASP A 306 -20.63 -39.61 -3.91
CA ASP A 306 -20.57 -40.97 -3.36
C ASP A 306 -19.44 -41.18 -2.34
N HIS A 307 -18.54 -40.21 -2.19
CA HIS A 307 -17.42 -40.31 -1.27
C HIS A 307 -17.82 -39.95 0.16
N VAL A 308 -17.50 -40.84 1.10
CA VAL A 308 -17.73 -40.66 2.54
C VAL A 308 -16.39 -40.48 3.26
N LEU A 309 -16.37 -39.63 4.28
CA LEU A 309 -15.20 -39.47 5.13
C LEU A 309 -14.84 -40.80 5.84
N PRO A 310 -13.54 -41.09 6.03
CA PRO A 310 -13.10 -42.19 6.87
C PRO A 310 -13.66 -42.05 8.30
N LYS A 311 -14.07 -43.16 8.93
CA LYS A 311 -14.64 -43.13 10.30
C LYS A 311 -13.59 -42.90 11.41
N ASN A 312 -12.31 -43.07 11.09
CA ASN A 312 -11.16 -43.11 11.99
C ASN A 312 -10.32 -41.81 11.90
N LEU A 313 -11.01 -40.68 11.98
CA LEU A 313 -10.40 -39.35 12.10
C LEU A 313 -9.87 -39.17 13.53
N ASN A 314 -8.64 -38.69 13.67
CA ASN A 314 -8.03 -38.45 14.97
C ASN A 314 -7.63 -36.97 15.08
N PHE A 315 -8.24 -36.28 16.04
CA PHE A 315 -8.04 -34.86 16.28
C PHE A 315 -7.15 -34.55 17.50
N LYS A 316 -6.62 -35.58 18.18
CA LYS A 316 -5.83 -35.43 19.42
C LYS A 316 -4.68 -34.44 19.30
N GLU A 317 -3.94 -34.46 18.19
CA GLU A 317 -2.81 -33.55 17.96
C GLU A 317 -3.24 -32.08 18.00
N VAL A 318 -4.38 -31.73 17.38
CA VAL A 318 -4.89 -30.35 17.38
C VAL A 318 -5.31 -29.94 18.79
N HIS A 319 -5.92 -30.84 19.56
CA HIS A 319 -6.28 -30.61 20.96
C HIS A 319 -5.06 -30.47 21.88
N GLU A 320 -4.00 -31.26 21.65
CA GLU A 320 -2.75 -31.20 22.40
C GLU A 320 -1.98 -29.92 22.11
N LEU A 321 -1.89 -29.52 20.84
CA LEU A 321 -1.29 -28.26 20.44
C LEU A 321 -1.96 -27.06 21.12
N GLN A 322 -3.30 -27.06 21.18
CA GLN A 322 -4.04 -25.99 21.88
C GLN A 322 -3.78 -25.96 23.39
N LYS A 323 -3.57 -27.12 24.03
CA LYS A 323 -3.21 -27.17 25.46
C LYS A 323 -1.78 -26.69 25.73
N SER A 324 -0.89 -26.85 24.74
CA SER A 324 0.52 -26.46 24.84
C SER A 324 0.80 -25.00 24.46
N GLU A 325 -0.19 -24.28 23.94
CA GLU A 325 0.00 -22.95 23.35
C GLU A 325 0.21 -21.88 24.44
N THR A 326 1.47 -21.72 24.88
CA THR A 326 1.88 -20.54 25.66
C THR A 326 2.04 -19.35 24.71
N GLN A 327 1.32 -18.25 24.95
CA GLN A 327 1.48 -17.03 24.14
C GLN A 327 2.90 -16.47 24.30
N ALA A 328 3.70 -16.58 23.24
CA ALA A 328 5.00 -15.95 23.17
C ALA A 328 4.88 -14.42 23.21
N SER A 329 5.71 -13.77 24.02
CA SER A 329 5.69 -12.32 24.19
C SER A 329 6.62 -11.62 23.20
N TYR A 330 6.28 -10.39 22.78
CA TYR A 330 7.17 -9.54 21.97
C TYR A 330 8.52 -9.29 22.65
N LEU A 331 8.55 -9.27 23.99
CA LEU A 331 9.78 -9.08 24.76
C LEU A 331 10.80 -10.20 24.54
N GLU A 332 10.36 -11.39 24.12
CA GLU A 332 11.24 -12.52 23.88
C GLU A 332 12.18 -12.32 22.70
N LEU A 333 11.78 -11.52 21.72
CA LEU A 333 12.61 -11.14 20.57
C LEU A 333 13.84 -10.31 20.96
N PHE A 334 13.77 -9.63 22.11
CA PHE A 334 14.80 -8.71 22.59
C PHE A 334 15.63 -9.27 23.75
N LYS A 335 15.35 -10.50 24.19
CA LYS A 335 16.04 -11.13 25.34
C LYS A 335 17.53 -11.38 25.07
N THR A 336 17.88 -11.94 23.91
CA THR A 336 19.27 -12.29 23.56
C THR A 336 19.86 -11.28 22.56
N SER A 337 21.15 -11.00 22.66
CA SER A 337 21.81 -9.96 21.85
C SER A 337 21.79 -10.30 20.34
N SER A 338 21.90 -11.59 20.01
CA SER A 338 21.82 -12.10 18.63
C SER A 338 20.42 -11.90 18.06
N MET A 339 19.37 -12.35 18.75
CA MET A 339 17.97 -12.14 18.32
C MET A 339 17.57 -10.68 18.26
N ARG A 340 18.04 -9.85 19.21
CA ARG A 340 17.80 -8.41 19.18
C ARG A 340 18.38 -7.78 17.92
N THR A 341 19.63 -8.10 17.57
CA THR A 341 20.28 -7.58 16.36
C THR A 341 19.53 -8.04 15.10
N LYS A 342 19.19 -9.33 15.01
CA LYS A 342 18.41 -9.88 13.90
C LYS A 342 17.05 -9.19 13.75
N THR A 343 16.34 -9.01 14.86
CA THR A 343 15.02 -8.37 14.92
C THR A 343 15.07 -6.90 14.51
N LEU A 344 16.08 -6.14 14.96
CA LEU A 344 16.25 -4.73 14.60
C LEU A 344 16.59 -4.54 13.12
N ILE A 345 17.50 -5.36 12.58
CA ILE A 345 17.86 -5.31 11.15
C ILE A 345 16.65 -5.68 10.28
N LEU A 346 15.94 -6.76 10.62
CA LEU A 346 14.71 -7.15 9.92
C LEU A 346 13.65 -6.04 10.02
N GLY A 347 13.45 -5.48 11.21
CA GLY A 347 12.53 -4.36 11.43
C GLY A 347 12.82 -3.16 10.53
N LEU A 348 14.11 -2.79 10.40
CA LEU A 348 14.52 -1.74 9.46
C LEU A 348 14.26 -2.14 8.00
N CYS A 349 14.53 -3.40 7.61
CA CYS A 349 14.24 -3.86 6.25
C CYS A 349 12.73 -3.79 5.94
N TRP A 350 11.88 -4.26 6.85
CA TRP A 350 10.43 -4.15 6.74
C TRP A 350 9.96 -2.70 6.62
N PHE A 351 10.50 -1.81 7.45
CA PHE A 351 10.26 -0.37 7.39
C PHE A 351 10.66 0.20 6.03
N THR A 352 11.89 -0.04 5.57
CA THR A 352 12.45 0.49 4.31
C THR A 352 11.64 0.02 3.10
N VAL A 353 11.38 -1.28 2.99
CA VAL A 353 10.67 -1.84 1.84
C VAL A 353 9.25 -1.28 1.76
N SER A 354 8.58 -1.10 2.89
CA SER A 354 7.26 -0.47 2.96
C SER A 354 7.31 1.02 2.64
N LEU A 355 8.29 1.75 3.20
CA LEU A 355 8.51 3.18 2.93
C LEU A 355 8.68 3.43 1.43
N ILE A 356 9.54 2.66 0.76
CA ILE A 356 9.78 2.82 -0.68
C ILE A 356 8.56 2.40 -1.49
N THR A 357 7.91 1.28 -1.13
CA THR A 357 6.72 0.77 -1.85
C THR A 357 5.59 1.78 -1.86
N TYR A 358 5.19 2.27 -0.69
CA TYR A 358 4.11 3.22 -0.59
C TYR A 358 4.57 4.61 -1.02
N GLY A 359 5.81 4.99 -0.75
CA GLY A 359 6.37 6.28 -1.13
C GLY A 359 6.38 6.49 -2.64
N LEU A 360 6.81 5.49 -3.41
CA LEU A 360 6.75 5.52 -4.88
C LEU A 360 5.31 5.60 -5.40
N ASN A 361 4.40 4.83 -4.81
CA ASN A 361 2.99 4.88 -5.16
C ASN A 361 2.39 6.27 -4.94
N MET A 362 2.77 6.97 -3.87
CA MET A 362 2.33 8.36 -3.59
C MET A 362 3.02 9.38 -4.51
N ASN A 363 4.28 9.13 -4.87
CA ASN A 363 5.08 10.01 -5.72
C ASN A 363 4.85 9.79 -7.23
N ALA A 364 3.93 8.90 -7.61
CA ALA A 364 3.66 8.55 -9.01
C ALA A 364 3.26 9.75 -9.87
N GLY A 365 2.63 10.76 -9.27
CA GLY A 365 2.25 12.01 -9.97
C GLY A 365 3.37 13.04 -10.13
N ARG A 366 4.54 12.83 -9.51
CA ARG A 366 5.72 13.70 -9.67
C ARG A 366 6.75 13.14 -10.63
N LEU A 367 6.60 11.88 -11.01
CA LEU A 367 7.40 11.29 -12.08
C LEU A 367 6.89 11.78 -13.43
N PRO A 368 7.77 11.94 -14.43
CA PRO A 368 7.36 12.25 -15.79
C PRO A 368 6.29 11.28 -16.30
N GLY A 369 5.33 11.78 -17.07
CA GLY A 369 4.18 11.03 -17.58
C GLY A 369 2.90 11.22 -16.76
N SER A 370 1.90 10.36 -16.98
CA SER A 370 0.62 10.45 -16.27
C SER A 370 0.65 9.65 -14.96
N VAL A 371 0.05 10.19 -13.90
CA VAL A 371 -0.07 9.51 -12.60
C VAL A 371 -0.72 8.13 -12.73
N PHE A 372 -1.69 8.00 -13.63
CA PHE A 372 -2.39 6.74 -13.88
C PHE A 372 -1.46 5.71 -14.53
N PHE A 373 -0.70 6.11 -15.54
CA PHE A 373 0.23 5.23 -16.23
C PHE A 373 1.37 4.80 -15.32
N ASN A 374 1.97 5.75 -14.59
CA ASN A 374 3.07 5.48 -13.67
C ASN A 374 2.65 4.51 -12.56
N TYR A 375 1.48 4.74 -11.94
CA TYR A 375 0.95 3.83 -10.93
C TYR A 375 0.61 2.44 -11.52
N MET A 376 0.06 2.39 -12.74
CA MET A 376 -0.22 1.14 -13.43
C MET A 376 1.06 0.34 -13.69
N MET A 377 2.15 0.99 -14.11
CA MET A 377 3.44 0.32 -14.33
C MET A 377 4.04 -0.20 -13.02
N PHE A 378 3.94 0.56 -11.92
CA PHE A 378 4.33 0.08 -10.59
C PHE A 378 3.54 -1.15 -10.14
N ALA A 379 2.25 -1.19 -10.43
CA ALA A 379 1.42 -2.34 -10.13
C ALA A 379 1.74 -3.54 -11.04
N ALA A 380 1.99 -3.30 -12.32
CA ALA A 380 2.26 -4.33 -13.32
C ALA A 380 3.60 -5.03 -13.08
N VAL A 381 4.65 -4.28 -12.73
CA VAL A 381 6.01 -4.84 -12.49
C VAL A 381 6.08 -5.67 -11.20
N ASP A 382 5.26 -5.37 -10.20
CA ASP A 382 5.21 -6.12 -8.94
C ASP A 382 4.92 -7.61 -9.18
N PHE A 383 4.03 -7.94 -10.13
CA PHE A 383 3.59 -9.31 -10.37
C PHE A 383 4.72 -10.26 -10.85
N PRO A 384 5.39 -10.00 -11.99
CA PRO A 384 6.47 -10.87 -12.48
C PRO A 384 7.67 -10.88 -11.53
N CYS A 385 8.02 -9.75 -10.91
CA CYS A 385 9.15 -9.68 -9.97
C CYS A 385 8.94 -10.56 -8.73
N ARG A 386 7.71 -10.59 -8.18
CA ARG A 386 7.37 -11.48 -7.06
C ARG A 386 7.48 -12.95 -7.44
N LEU A 387 7.10 -13.34 -8.65
CA LEU A 387 7.26 -14.72 -9.14
C LEU A 387 8.73 -15.10 -9.35
N LEU A 388 9.52 -14.20 -9.95
CA LEU A 388 10.96 -14.39 -10.16
C LEU A 388 11.75 -14.54 -8.86
N THR A 389 11.23 -14.00 -7.76
CA THR A 389 11.83 -14.12 -6.41
C THR A 389 12.03 -15.58 -6.00
N ILE A 390 11.09 -16.47 -6.37
CA ILE A 390 11.18 -17.91 -6.07
C ILE A 390 12.45 -18.50 -6.68
N VAL A 391 12.73 -18.17 -7.93
CA VAL A 391 13.90 -18.64 -8.68
C VAL A 391 15.17 -18.05 -8.08
N VAL A 392 15.21 -16.74 -7.85
CA VAL A 392 16.39 -16.06 -7.28
C VAL A 392 16.75 -16.63 -5.91
N PHE A 393 15.77 -16.89 -5.05
CA PHE A 393 16.01 -17.45 -3.72
C PHE A 393 16.46 -18.91 -3.77
N ALA A 394 16.06 -19.65 -4.80
CA ALA A 394 16.56 -20.99 -5.05
C ALA A 394 18.05 -21.00 -5.42
N TYR A 395 18.55 -19.98 -6.14
CA TYR A 395 19.95 -19.92 -6.60
C TYR A 395 20.90 -19.11 -5.72
N MET A 396 20.44 -17.98 -5.16
CA MET A 396 21.29 -17.04 -4.40
C MET A 396 21.13 -17.15 -2.89
N GLY A 397 20.08 -17.82 -2.40
CA GLY A 397 19.72 -17.79 -0.97
C GLY A 397 18.96 -16.52 -0.57
N ARG A 398 18.52 -16.47 0.69
CA ARG A 398 17.60 -15.43 1.18
C ARG A 398 18.36 -14.19 1.60
N LYS A 399 19.56 -14.36 2.17
CA LYS A 399 20.41 -13.25 2.61
C LYS A 399 20.85 -12.42 1.41
N TYR A 400 21.56 -13.04 0.47
CA TYR A 400 22.08 -12.34 -0.71
C TYR A 400 20.96 -11.84 -1.62
N GLY A 401 19.87 -12.61 -1.76
CA GLY A 401 18.70 -12.19 -2.52
C GLY A 401 18.05 -10.91 -1.97
N ASN A 402 17.76 -10.86 -0.66
CA ASN A 402 17.18 -9.65 -0.05
C ASN A 402 18.16 -8.46 -0.05
N ALA A 403 19.45 -8.69 0.23
CA ALA A 403 20.47 -7.64 0.16
C ALA A 403 20.55 -7.01 -1.24
N MET A 404 20.57 -7.85 -2.28
CA MET A 404 20.56 -7.41 -3.68
C MET A 404 19.29 -6.63 -4.00
N TYR A 405 18.10 -7.16 -3.68
CA TYR A 405 16.85 -6.48 -4.01
C TYR A 405 16.72 -5.10 -3.36
N ILE A 406 16.97 -5.01 -2.05
CA ILE A 406 16.82 -3.76 -1.29
C ILE A 406 17.93 -2.77 -1.67
N GLY A 407 19.19 -3.24 -1.77
CA GLY A 407 20.33 -2.41 -2.12
C GLY A 407 20.25 -1.88 -3.55
N CYS A 408 19.97 -2.73 -4.54
CA CYS A 408 19.80 -2.30 -5.93
C CYS A 408 18.61 -1.36 -6.10
N ALA A 409 17.50 -1.61 -5.42
CA ALA A 409 16.40 -0.65 -5.41
C ALA A 409 16.85 0.72 -4.89
N GLY A 410 17.58 0.77 -3.78
CA GLY A 410 18.15 2.01 -3.24
C GLY A 410 19.07 2.73 -4.24
N MET A 411 19.96 1.99 -4.90
CA MET A 411 20.84 2.56 -5.94
C MET A 411 20.05 3.14 -7.10
N LEU A 412 19.05 2.41 -7.61
CA LEU A 412 18.21 2.89 -8.72
C LEU A 412 17.44 4.16 -8.35
N MET A 413 16.98 4.29 -7.10
CA MET A 413 16.33 5.52 -6.63
C MET A 413 17.28 6.72 -6.69
N LEU A 414 18.54 6.56 -6.25
CA LEU A 414 19.54 7.62 -6.34
C LEU A 414 19.88 7.95 -7.80
N MET A 415 19.96 6.95 -8.66
CA MET A 415 20.21 7.13 -10.09
C MET A 415 19.07 7.89 -10.81
N CYS A 416 17.86 7.95 -10.25
CA CYS A 416 16.76 8.75 -10.81
C CYS A 416 16.98 10.27 -10.66
N ILE A 417 17.78 10.71 -9.68
CA ILE A 417 17.88 12.13 -9.31
C ILE A 417 18.36 13.02 -10.47
N PRO A 418 19.42 12.68 -11.23
CA PRO A 418 19.88 13.53 -12.33
C PRO A 418 18.82 13.71 -13.43
N PHE A 419 18.03 12.67 -13.71
CA PHE A 419 16.96 12.71 -14.71
C PHE A 419 15.79 13.60 -14.27
N LEU A 420 15.50 13.66 -12.97
CA LEU A 420 14.46 14.51 -12.39
C LEU A 420 14.86 15.97 -12.28
N LEU A 421 16.16 16.27 -12.19
CA LEU A 421 16.65 17.65 -12.16
C LEU A 421 16.66 18.27 -13.55
N ASN A 422 17.05 17.49 -14.57
CA ASN A 422 17.10 17.93 -15.96
C ASN A 422 15.72 18.15 -16.60
N THR A 423 14.64 17.67 -15.97
CA THR A 423 13.25 17.91 -16.39
C THR A 423 12.68 19.22 -15.84
N GLY A 424 13.21 19.73 -14.71
CA GLY A 424 12.82 21.01 -14.14
C GLY A 424 13.53 22.22 -14.76
N SER A 425 14.71 22.00 -15.33
CA SER A 425 15.46 23.01 -16.08
C SER A 425 15.07 23.01 -17.55
N SER A 426 14.04 23.78 -17.89
CA SER A 426 14.07 24.50 -19.17
C SER A 426 15.22 25.51 -19.14
N ILE A 427 16.47 25.04 -19.12
CA ILE A 427 17.60 25.87 -19.53
C ILE A 427 17.42 26.02 -21.04
N LYS A 428 16.76 27.10 -21.45
CA LYS A 428 16.98 27.67 -22.76
C LYS A 428 18.45 28.06 -22.81
N MET A 429 19.30 27.14 -23.26
CA MET A 429 20.59 27.51 -23.82
C MET A 429 20.27 28.25 -25.12
N ASP A 430 20.14 29.56 -25.03
CA ASP A 430 20.16 30.44 -26.20
C ASP A 430 21.48 30.19 -26.93
N GLY A 431 21.40 29.59 -28.11
CA GLY A 431 22.50 29.57 -29.08
C GLY A 431 23.21 28.24 -29.29
N LEU A 432 22.50 27.15 -29.61
CA LEU A 432 22.93 26.28 -30.72
C LEU A 432 21.77 25.40 -31.20
N LEU A 433 21.31 25.65 -32.43
CA LEU A 433 20.33 24.83 -33.13
C LEU A 433 20.92 23.45 -33.44
N LEU A 434 20.69 22.47 -32.56
CA LEU A 434 20.81 21.06 -32.88
C LEU A 434 19.54 20.35 -32.42
N ASN A 435 18.84 19.75 -33.40
CA ASN A 435 17.62 18.96 -33.27
C ASN A 435 17.58 18.07 -32.01
N THR A 436 16.99 18.58 -30.92
CA THR A 436 16.99 17.94 -29.59
C THR A 436 15.60 17.50 -29.14
N SER A 437 14.68 17.23 -30.07
CA SER A 437 13.38 16.62 -29.73
C SER A 437 13.49 15.13 -29.38
N PHE A 438 14.59 14.47 -29.75
CA PHE A 438 14.82 13.03 -29.48
C PHE A 438 15.42 12.79 -28.08
N HIS A 439 16.26 13.69 -27.57
CA HIS A 439 16.96 13.51 -26.28
C HIS A 439 16.11 13.78 -25.03
N VAL A 440 15.06 14.59 -25.10
CA VAL A 440 14.21 14.91 -23.94
C VAL A 440 13.30 13.74 -23.56
N ILE A 441 12.80 13.01 -24.56
CA ILE A 441 11.92 11.84 -24.36
C ILE A 441 12.70 10.69 -23.68
N ASP A 442 13.98 10.51 -24.02
CA ASP A 442 14.83 9.46 -23.43
C ASP A 442 15.15 9.68 -21.94
N ILE A 443 15.25 10.94 -21.50
CA ILE A 443 15.58 11.32 -20.11
C ILE A 443 14.37 11.14 -19.18
N GLU A 444 13.18 11.53 -19.64
CA GLU A 444 11.92 11.37 -18.89
C GLU A 444 11.54 9.89 -18.71
N LEU A 445 11.70 9.10 -19.77
CA LEU A 445 11.49 7.65 -19.71
C LEU A 445 12.50 6.97 -18.78
N GLY A 446 13.71 7.50 -18.68
CA GLY A 446 14.77 7.00 -17.81
C GLY A 446 14.39 7.04 -16.33
N ALA A 447 13.90 8.18 -15.81
CA ALA A 447 13.51 8.32 -14.40
C ALA A 447 12.35 7.38 -14.02
N THR A 448 11.32 7.34 -14.86
CA THR A 448 10.15 6.48 -14.64
C THR A 448 10.53 5.00 -14.77
N GLY A 449 11.32 4.62 -15.77
CA GLY A 449 11.79 3.25 -15.97
C GLY A 449 12.63 2.73 -14.79
N LEU A 450 13.60 3.54 -14.31
CA LEU A 450 14.41 3.21 -13.13
C LEU A 450 13.55 3.06 -11.87
N SER A 451 12.57 3.96 -11.69
CA SER A 451 11.63 3.89 -10.56
C SER A 451 10.76 2.64 -10.62
N VAL A 452 10.31 2.23 -11.81
CA VAL A 452 9.51 1.02 -12.04
C VAL A 452 10.33 -0.23 -11.72
N ILE A 453 11.57 -0.32 -12.22
CA ILE A 453 12.45 -1.45 -11.91
C ILE A 453 12.73 -1.51 -10.40
N GLY A 454 13.07 -0.38 -9.78
CA GLY A 454 13.29 -0.31 -8.34
C GLY A 454 12.06 -0.74 -7.53
N LYS A 455 10.85 -0.32 -7.94
CA LYS A 455 9.58 -0.75 -7.33
C LYS A 455 9.40 -2.26 -7.39
N GLY A 456 9.70 -2.88 -8.52
CA GLY A 456 9.64 -4.34 -8.70
C GLY A 456 10.61 -5.08 -7.78
N LEU A 457 11.86 -4.61 -7.66
CA LEU A 457 12.85 -5.19 -6.75
C LEU A 457 12.42 -5.09 -5.28
N VAL A 458 11.86 -3.95 -4.86
CA VAL A 458 11.31 -3.79 -3.51
C VAL A 458 10.14 -4.74 -3.29
N ALA A 459 9.26 -4.92 -4.27
CA ALA A 459 8.17 -5.87 -4.16
C ALA A 459 8.66 -7.33 -3.98
N SER A 460 9.74 -7.72 -4.66
CA SER A 460 10.44 -8.99 -4.46
C SER A 460 11.01 -9.10 -3.04
N ALA A 461 11.69 -8.06 -2.54
CA ALA A 461 12.19 -8.02 -1.18
C ALA A 461 11.07 -8.16 -0.14
N PHE A 462 9.90 -7.58 -0.39
CA PHE A 462 8.75 -7.69 0.51
C PHE A 462 8.31 -9.15 0.70
N VAL A 463 8.21 -9.92 -0.40
CA VAL A 463 7.93 -11.37 -0.34
C VAL A 463 9.07 -12.09 0.36
N GLY A 464 10.30 -11.71 0.05
CA GLY A 464 11.48 -12.33 0.60
C GLY A 464 11.62 -12.19 2.12
N LEU A 465 11.23 -11.03 2.66
CA LEU A 465 11.27 -10.74 4.09
C LEU A 465 10.26 -11.58 4.90
N TYR A 466 9.09 -11.93 4.35
CA TYR A 466 8.17 -12.86 5.00
C TYR A 466 8.86 -14.21 5.24
N SER A 467 9.47 -14.79 4.21
CA SER A 467 10.18 -16.06 4.32
C SER A 467 11.42 -15.94 5.21
N PHE A 468 12.23 -14.90 5.03
CA PHE A 468 13.48 -14.75 5.75
C PHE A 468 13.27 -14.49 7.25
N THR A 469 12.26 -13.70 7.61
CA THR A 469 11.88 -13.50 9.02
C THR A 469 11.39 -14.80 9.65
N ALA A 470 10.61 -15.59 8.90
CA ALA A 470 10.12 -16.89 9.38
C ALA A 470 11.24 -17.92 9.57
N GLU A 471 12.25 -17.92 8.68
CA GLU A 471 13.39 -18.84 8.74
C GLU A 471 14.41 -18.46 9.84
N LEU A 472 14.57 -17.16 10.15
CA LEU A 472 15.46 -16.68 11.20
C LEU A 472 14.88 -16.79 12.61
N ALA A 473 13.55 -16.71 12.74
CA ALA A 473 12.88 -16.76 14.03
C ALA A 473 12.58 -18.21 14.45
N PRO A 474 12.88 -18.59 15.72
CA PRO A 474 12.57 -19.92 16.21
C PRO A 474 11.07 -20.15 16.26
N THR A 475 10.66 -21.41 16.12
CA THR A 475 9.24 -21.81 16.00
C THR A 475 8.37 -21.23 17.12
N SER A 476 8.87 -21.14 18.35
CA SER A 476 8.17 -20.58 19.51
C SER A 476 7.78 -19.10 19.37
N VAL A 477 8.60 -18.28 18.72
CA VAL A 477 8.39 -16.81 18.59
C VAL A 477 8.23 -16.36 17.14
N ARG A 478 8.17 -17.28 16.18
CA ARG A 478 8.13 -17.00 14.74
C ARG A 478 6.99 -16.07 14.33
N ASN A 479 5.78 -16.34 14.83
CA ASN A 479 4.61 -15.51 14.55
C ASN A 479 4.75 -14.10 15.15
N VAL A 480 5.40 -13.99 16.31
CA VAL A 480 5.68 -12.71 16.98
C VAL A 480 6.69 -11.89 16.18
N ALA A 481 7.76 -12.53 15.67
CA ALA A 481 8.75 -11.88 14.81
C ALA A 481 8.15 -11.34 13.50
N LEU A 482 7.32 -12.15 12.83
CA LEU A 482 6.59 -11.73 11.63
C LEU A 482 5.64 -10.56 11.91
N SER A 483 4.93 -10.61 13.04
CA SER A 483 4.01 -9.54 13.45
C SER A 483 4.75 -8.25 13.77
N PHE A 484 5.91 -8.34 14.43
CA PHE A 484 6.78 -7.20 14.68
C PHE A 484 7.31 -6.57 13.38
N GLY A 485 7.81 -7.39 12.45
CA GLY A 485 8.23 -6.93 11.13
C GLY A 485 7.11 -6.23 10.36
N SER A 486 5.91 -6.82 10.34
CA SER A 486 4.73 -6.21 9.74
C SER A 486 4.38 -4.86 10.39
N ALA A 487 4.51 -4.74 11.70
CA ALA A 487 4.30 -3.48 12.41
C ALA A 487 5.31 -2.40 11.96
N CYS A 488 6.60 -2.74 11.88
CA CYS A 488 7.64 -1.85 11.33
C CYS A 488 7.32 -1.43 9.88
N ALA A 489 6.81 -2.35 9.05
CA ALA A 489 6.37 -2.03 7.71
C ALA A 489 5.22 -1.01 7.72
N ARG A 490 4.23 -1.13 8.61
CA ARG A 490 3.16 -0.12 8.70
C ARG A 490 3.66 1.24 9.13
N ILE A 491 4.64 1.32 10.03
CA ILE A 491 5.31 2.58 10.39
C ILE A 491 6.00 3.20 9.16
N GLY A 492 6.68 2.40 8.34
CA GLY A 492 7.23 2.85 7.06
C GLY A 492 6.17 3.37 6.08
N GLY A 493 5.04 2.67 5.99
CA GLY A 493 3.89 3.10 5.19
C GLY A 493 3.21 4.37 5.72
N MET A 494 3.25 4.62 7.03
CA MET A 494 2.77 5.85 7.67
C MET A 494 3.66 7.06 7.36
N ALA A 495 4.97 6.84 7.24
CA ALA A 495 5.96 7.88 6.90
C ALA A 495 5.99 8.19 5.39
N ALA A 496 5.68 7.20 4.54
CA ALA A 496 5.76 7.31 3.08
C ALA A 496 5.03 8.54 2.46
N PRO A 497 3.78 8.88 2.85
CA PRO A 497 3.08 10.04 2.30
C PRO A 497 3.76 11.38 2.62
N TYR A 498 4.47 11.48 3.75
CA TYR A 498 5.20 12.70 4.12
C TYR A 498 6.50 12.84 3.30
N VAL A 499 7.20 11.73 3.07
CA VAL A 499 8.39 11.69 2.21
C VAL A 499 8.02 11.97 0.76
N GLY A 500 6.98 11.30 0.25
CA GLY A 500 6.51 11.45 -1.13
C GLY A 500 5.64 12.69 -1.37
N GLY A 501 5.23 13.42 -0.33
CA GLY A 501 4.38 14.63 -0.41
C GLY A 501 5.19 15.87 0.00
N PRO A 502 5.03 16.41 1.22
CA PRO A 502 5.71 17.62 1.69
C PRO A 502 7.20 17.74 1.35
N LEU A 503 7.99 16.67 1.52
CA LEU A 503 9.43 16.72 1.20
C LEU A 503 9.69 16.96 -0.29
N GLY A 504 8.90 16.38 -1.19
CA GLY A 504 9.06 16.61 -2.61
C GLY A 504 8.44 17.92 -3.11
N ASP A 505 7.64 18.62 -2.30
CA ASP A 505 7.25 20.02 -2.61
C ASP A 505 8.40 21.00 -2.32
N VAL A 506 9.32 20.65 -1.40
CA VAL A 506 10.56 21.41 -1.17
C VAL A 506 11.56 21.18 -2.31
N TRP A 507 11.78 19.92 -2.70
CA TRP A 507 12.63 19.57 -3.84
C TRP A 507 12.24 18.24 -4.47
N ILE A 508 12.07 18.22 -5.79
CA ILE A 508 11.55 17.06 -6.54
C ILE A 508 12.40 15.78 -6.37
N GLY A 509 13.69 15.90 -6.04
CA GLY A 509 14.62 14.78 -5.82
C GLY A 509 14.75 14.30 -4.37
N LEU A 510 14.21 15.03 -3.38
CA LEU A 510 14.34 14.68 -1.95
C LEU A 510 13.74 13.31 -1.63
N PRO A 511 12.54 12.95 -2.12
CA PRO A 511 11.97 11.63 -1.84
C PRO A 511 12.89 10.48 -2.27
N GLN A 512 13.53 10.61 -3.44
CA GLN A 512 14.43 9.62 -4.02
C GLN A 512 15.73 9.49 -3.22
N VAL A 513 16.25 10.60 -2.67
CA VAL A 513 17.39 10.56 -1.73
C VAL A 513 17.04 9.75 -0.48
N PHE A 514 15.86 10.00 0.11
CA PHE A 514 15.41 9.26 1.29
C PHE A 514 15.22 7.78 1.00
N PHE A 515 14.55 7.43 -0.10
CA PHE A 515 14.36 6.04 -0.53
C PHE A 515 15.69 5.35 -0.81
N GLY A 516 16.62 6.04 -1.46
CA GLY A 516 17.96 5.57 -1.77
C GLY A 516 18.80 5.30 -0.53
N PHE A 517 18.83 6.24 0.41
CA PHE A 517 19.55 6.12 1.67
C PHE A 517 19.08 4.93 2.50
N PHE A 518 17.76 4.83 2.76
CA PHE A 518 17.21 3.72 3.54
C PHE A 518 17.36 2.38 2.82
N GLY A 519 17.25 2.36 1.48
CA GLY A 519 17.50 1.18 0.65
C GLY A 519 18.93 0.66 0.76
N LEU A 520 19.92 1.55 0.60
CA LEU A 520 21.33 1.18 0.73
C LEU A 520 21.68 0.74 2.15
N LEU A 521 21.22 1.47 3.17
CA LEU A 521 21.46 1.14 4.57
C LEU A 521 20.88 -0.24 4.92
N ALA A 522 19.60 -0.48 4.60
CA ALA A 522 18.97 -1.76 4.88
C ALA A 522 19.61 -2.89 4.07
N GLY A 523 19.88 -2.68 2.77
CA GLY A 523 20.55 -3.66 1.92
C GLY A 523 21.93 -4.06 2.43
N PHE A 524 22.70 -3.10 2.96
CA PHE A 524 24.00 -3.36 3.58
C PHE A 524 23.86 -4.14 4.89
N LEU A 525 22.93 -3.75 5.77
CA LEU A 525 22.75 -4.41 7.06
C LEU A 525 22.23 -5.85 6.94
N VAL A 526 21.58 -6.23 5.83
CA VAL A 526 21.24 -7.63 5.56
C VAL A 526 22.48 -8.53 5.50
N PHE A 527 23.66 -8.01 5.13
CA PHE A 527 24.90 -8.81 5.17
C PHE A 527 25.32 -9.24 6.58
N CYS A 528 24.85 -8.55 7.62
CA CYS A 528 25.08 -8.93 9.01
C CYS A 528 24.17 -10.08 9.47
N LEU A 529 23.16 -10.47 8.68
CA LEU A 529 22.28 -11.60 8.99
C LEU A 529 22.90 -12.92 8.51
N PRO A 530 22.59 -14.06 9.16
CA PRO A 530 23.02 -15.36 8.68
C PRO A 530 22.22 -15.80 7.44
N GLU A 531 22.84 -16.65 6.60
CA GLU A 531 22.14 -17.28 5.48
C GLU A 531 21.32 -18.47 5.98
N THR A 532 20.11 -18.64 5.46
CA THR A 532 19.14 -19.67 5.88
C THR A 532 18.98 -20.77 4.84
N ARG A 533 19.55 -20.61 3.64
CA ARG A 533 19.47 -21.62 2.58
C ARG A 533 20.09 -22.95 2.99
N GLY A 534 19.28 -24.00 2.99
CA GLY A 534 19.71 -25.38 3.26
C GLY A 534 20.01 -25.66 4.74
N VAL A 535 19.66 -24.72 5.64
CA VAL A 535 19.82 -24.88 7.09
C VAL A 535 18.49 -25.34 7.69
N THR A 536 18.56 -26.24 8.68
CA THR A 536 17.38 -26.64 9.45
C THR A 536 16.82 -25.46 10.23
N LEU A 537 15.49 -25.33 10.24
CA LEU A 537 14.82 -24.26 10.97
C LEU A 537 15.10 -24.39 12.46
N PRO A 538 15.42 -23.29 13.18
CA PRO A 538 15.65 -23.35 14.61
C PRO A 538 14.33 -23.63 15.34
N ASP A 539 14.35 -24.63 16.22
CA ASP A 539 13.21 -24.99 17.06
C ASP A 539 13.29 -24.31 18.44
N SER A 540 14.49 -23.90 18.85
CA SER A 540 14.72 -23.21 20.13
C SER A 540 15.44 -21.87 19.97
N MET A 541 15.30 -20.99 20.97
CA MET A 541 16.02 -19.70 21.03
C MET A 541 17.54 -19.88 21.00
N VAL A 542 18.05 -20.96 21.61
CA VAL A 542 19.48 -21.28 21.64
C VAL A 542 20.00 -21.67 20.26
N GLU A 543 19.22 -22.43 19.49
CA GLU A 543 19.55 -22.75 18.10
C GLU A 543 19.47 -21.53 17.20
N ALA A 544 18.47 -20.66 17.41
CA ALA A 544 18.35 -19.41 16.69
C ALA A 544 19.53 -18.46 16.98
N ASP A 545 20.03 -18.43 18.22
CA ASP A 545 21.20 -17.63 18.59
C ASP A 545 22.48 -18.12 17.89
N LYS A 546 22.71 -19.44 17.87
CA LYS A 546 23.86 -20.10 17.22
C LYS A 546 23.82 -20.04 15.69
N LEU A 547 22.66 -19.75 15.11
CA LEU A 547 22.50 -19.61 13.66
C LEU A 547 23.39 -18.47 13.13
N GLY A 548 24.48 -18.83 12.45
CA GLY A 548 25.47 -17.90 11.89
C GLY A 548 26.84 -17.93 12.54
N GLU A 549 27.00 -18.58 13.69
CA GLU A 549 28.31 -18.87 14.28
C GLU A 549 28.93 -20.05 13.53
N LYS A 550 30.04 -19.81 12.82
CA LYS A 550 30.88 -20.84 12.19
C LYS A 550 32.08 -21.14 13.06
#